data_AF-A0A0A3IUG8-F1
#
_entry.id   AF-A0A0A3IUG8-F1
#
_cell.length_a   1.000
_cell.length_b   1.000
_cell.length_c   1.000
_cell.angle_alpha   90.00
_cell.angle_beta   90.00
_cell.angle_gamma   90.00
#
_symmetry.space_group_name_H-M   'P 1'
#
loop_
_entity.id
_entity.type
_entity.pdbx_description
1 polymer ?
#
loop_
_entity_poly.entity_id
_entity_poly.type
_entity_poly.pdbx_seq_one_letter_code
_entity_poly.pdbx_strand_id
1 'polypeptide(L)'
;MRVQKVELKELEFVEVNGEFEQQFTNQKTYPAFLTNAAIKRGHDMGMIESSLWEDLLKIKGLETVVNGADEEAALQAMNTFDEQKLISVVYLAVIGANRQLSYSFEEFLERYHYSFEETIQLYANLLVNMISSSPNEFSKELTKATKKSKKKRR
;
A
#
# COMPACT_ATOMS: atom_id res chain seq x y z
N MET A 1 -13.12 10.12 7.22
CA MET A 1 -12.21 8.95 7.25
C MET A 1 -12.91 7.79 6.55
N ARG A 2 -12.42 7.33 5.39
CA ARG A 2 -13.00 6.17 4.69
C ARG A 2 -12.18 4.93 5.06
N VAL A 3 -12.81 3.91 5.65
CA VAL A 3 -12.12 2.67 6.02
C VAL A 3 -11.96 1.81 4.78
N GLN A 4 -10.74 1.38 4.47
CA GLN A 4 -10.48 0.44 3.37
C GLN A 4 -10.72 -0.99 3.83
N LYS A 5 -10.90 -1.91 2.89
CA LYS A 5 -11.12 -3.33 3.16
C LYS A 5 -10.04 -4.13 2.47
N VAL A 6 -9.50 -5.13 3.16
CA VAL A 6 -8.52 -6.08 2.64
C VAL A 6 -9.06 -7.48 2.85
N GLU A 7 -9.09 -8.25 1.78
CA GLU A 7 -9.46 -9.66 1.83
C GLU A 7 -8.22 -10.53 1.97
N LEU A 8 -8.23 -11.44 2.94
CA LEU A 8 -7.18 -12.43 3.13
C LEU A 8 -7.80 -13.81 2.97
N LYS A 9 -7.17 -14.65 2.16
CA LYS A 9 -7.66 -15.99 1.80
C LYS A 9 -6.48 -16.95 1.72
N GLU A 10 -6.71 -18.23 1.97
CA GLU A 10 -5.68 -19.27 1.88
C GLU A 10 -5.66 -19.88 0.49
N LEU A 11 -4.47 -20.32 0.06
CA LEU A 11 -4.27 -21.02 -1.20
C LEU A 11 -4.17 -22.53 -0.95
N GLU A 12 -5.07 -23.29 -1.55
CA GLU A 12 -5.03 -24.76 -1.52
C GLU A 12 -5.00 -25.31 -2.94
N PHE A 13 -4.29 -26.42 -3.12
CA PHE A 13 -4.29 -27.19 -4.37
C PHE A 13 -5.10 -28.47 -4.13
N VAL A 14 -6.20 -28.61 -4.87
CA VAL A 14 -7.11 -29.75 -4.74
C VAL A 14 -7.03 -30.58 -6.01
N GLU A 15 -6.97 -31.91 -5.87
CA GLU A 15 -7.00 -32.81 -7.02
C GLU A 15 -8.45 -33.01 -7.47
N VAL A 16 -8.76 -32.58 -8.70
CA VAL A 16 -10.07 -32.72 -9.33
C VAL A 16 -9.87 -33.47 -10.64
N ASN A 17 -10.45 -34.67 -10.76
CA ASN A 17 -10.35 -35.53 -11.95
C ASN A 17 -8.91 -35.86 -12.40
N GLY A 18 -7.94 -35.92 -11.48
CA GLY A 18 -6.54 -36.22 -11.78
C GLY A 18 -5.69 -35.00 -12.17
N GLU A 19 -6.25 -33.79 -12.11
CA GLU A 19 -5.53 -32.53 -12.28
C GLU A 19 -5.55 -31.72 -10.97
N PHE A 20 -4.46 -30.98 -10.68
CA PHE A 20 -4.43 -30.08 -9.53
C PHE A 20 -5.05 -28.73 -9.92
N GLU A 21 -6.12 -28.36 -9.22
CA GLU A 21 -6.76 -27.06 -9.34
C GLU A 21 -6.40 -26.18 -8.13
N GLN A 22 -6.13 -24.91 -8.40
CA GLN A 22 -5.90 -23.91 -7.36
C GLN A 22 -7.24 -23.37 -6.84
N GLN A 23 -7.46 -23.48 -5.54
CA GLN A 23 -8.67 -22.98 -4.88
C GLN A 23 -8.32 -22.01 -3.75
N PHE A 24 -9.11 -20.95 -3.61
CA PHE A 24 -9.03 -20.06 -2.46
C PHE A 24 -10.02 -20.48 -1.38
N THR A 25 -9.52 -20.65 -0.16
CA THR A 25 -10.33 -21.04 1.00
C THR A 25 -10.18 -20.03 2.15
N ASN A 26 -10.99 -20.16 3.20
CA ASN A 26 -10.88 -19.36 4.44
C ASN A 26 -10.86 -17.83 4.24
N GLN A 27 -11.59 -17.34 3.23
CA GLN A 27 -11.69 -15.92 2.88
C GLN A 27 -12.28 -15.08 4.03
N LYS A 28 -11.54 -14.06 4.46
CA LYS A 28 -11.96 -13.11 5.50
C LYS A 28 -11.61 -11.68 5.10
N THR A 29 -12.56 -10.77 5.32
CA THR A 29 -12.38 -9.35 5.06
C THR A 29 -12.02 -8.60 6.35
N TYR A 30 -10.95 -7.83 6.30
CA TYR A 30 -10.45 -7.01 7.40
C TYR A 30 -10.54 -5.51 7.06
N PRO A 31 -10.91 -4.66 8.03
CA PRO A 31 -10.74 -3.22 7.87
C PRO A 31 -9.24 -2.88 7.80
N ALA A 32 -8.89 -1.87 7.01
CA ALA A 32 -7.54 -1.34 6.89
C ALA A 32 -7.57 0.18 6.97
N PHE A 33 -6.77 0.75 7.88
CA PHE A 33 -6.52 2.18 7.95
C PHE A 33 -5.18 2.47 8.61
N LEU A 34 -4.47 3.48 8.08
CA LEU A 34 -3.21 3.93 8.67
C LEU A 34 -3.49 4.82 9.87
N THR A 35 -3.07 4.36 11.05
CA THR A 35 -3.01 5.18 12.26
C THR A 35 -1.61 5.72 12.48
N ASN A 36 -1.48 6.83 13.21
CA ASN A 36 -0.18 7.32 13.67
C ASN A 36 0.61 6.25 14.43
N ALA A 37 -0.06 5.39 15.21
CA ALA A 37 0.57 4.29 15.93
C ALA A 37 1.10 3.20 14.97
N ALA A 38 0.33 2.82 13.94
CA ALA A 38 0.75 1.85 12.94
C ALA A 38 1.93 2.37 12.10
N ILE A 39 1.91 3.65 11.72
CA ILE A 39 3.01 4.29 10.97
C ILE A 39 4.27 4.33 11.82
N LYS A 40 4.16 4.78 13.08
CA LYS A 40 5.30 4.82 14.00
C LYS A 40 5.90 3.42 14.17
N ARG A 41 5.05 2.40 14.40
CA ARG A 41 5.49 1.01 14.49
C ARG A 41 6.18 0.54 13.21
N GLY A 42 5.64 0.88 12.04
CA GLY A 42 6.25 0.57 10.75
C GLY A 42 7.64 1.18 10.58
N HIS A 43 7.81 2.44 11.01
CA HIS A 43 9.12 3.10 11.01
C HIS A 43 10.10 2.44 11.99
N ASP A 44 9.65 2.13 13.21
CA ASP A 44 10.47 1.48 14.24
C ASP A 44 10.91 0.07 13.81
N MET A 45 10.09 -0.62 13.01
CA MET A 45 10.38 -1.94 12.43
C MET A 45 11.19 -1.88 11.11
N GLY A 46 11.50 -0.69 10.60
CA GLY A 46 12.17 -0.53 9.31
C GLY A 46 11.32 -0.93 8.10
N MET A 47 10.01 -1.10 8.28
CA MET A 47 9.06 -1.48 7.23
C MET A 47 8.60 -0.29 6.39
N ILE A 48 8.68 0.93 6.95
CA ILE A 48 8.32 2.18 6.29
C ILE A 48 9.51 3.13 6.30
N GLU A 49 9.93 3.55 5.10
CA GLU A 49 10.83 4.69 4.94
C GLU A 49 10.03 6.00 4.99
N SER A 50 10.66 7.06 5.52
CA SER A 50 10.02 8.35 5.85
C SER A 50 9.32 9.11 4.70
N SER A 51 9.32 8.61 3.46
CA SER A 51 8.82 9.31 2.27
C SER A 51 7.53 8.74 1.67
N LEU A 52 6.57 8.26 2.49
CA LEU A 52 5.22 7.87 2.05
C LEU A 52 4.55 8.95 1.15
N TRP A 53 4.90 10.21 1.36
CA TRP A 53 4.47 11.34 0.55
C TRP A 53 5.04 11.36 -0.87
N GLU A 54 6.32 11.03 -1.02
CA GLU A 54 6.96 10.95 -2.32
C GLU A 54 6.30 9.83 -3.13
N ASP A 55 5.95 8.73 -2.47
CA ASP A 55 5.25 7.61 -3.10
C ASP A 55 3.84 8.01 -3.55
N LEU A 56 3.08 8.77 -2.75
CA LEU A 56 1.80 9.31 -3.22
C LEU A 56 1.94 10.23 -4.43
N LEU A 57 2.97 11.10 -4.44
CA LEU A 57 3.23 11.99 -5.58
C LEU A 57 3.58 11.20 -6.84
N LYS A 58 4.36 10.12 -6.72
CA LYS A 58 4.64 9.20 -7.83
C LYS A 58 3.35 8.55 -8.35
N ILE A 59 2.46 8.11 -7.47
CA ILE A 59 1.18 7.48 -7.87
C ILE A 59 0.27 8.46 -8.60
N LYS A 60 0.14 9.69 -8.10
CA LYS A 60 -0.61 10.74 -8.83
C LYS A 60 0.01 11.05 -10.20
N GLY A 61 1.33 11.04 -10.29
CA GLY A 61 2.05 11.13 -11.56
C GLY A 61 1.72 9.96 -12.49
N LEU A 62 1.67 8.74 -11.96
CA LEU A 62 1.28 7.55 -12.71
C LEU A 62 -0.15 7.66 -13.26
N GLU A 63 -1.13 8.08 -12.44
CA GLU A 63 -2.51 8.29 -12.89
C GLU A 63 -2.59 9.26 -14.08
N THR A 64 -1.80 10.35 -14.06
CA THR A 64 -1.75 11.29 -15.20
C THR A 64 -1.11 10.68 -16.46
N VAL A 65 -0.13 9.78 -16.32
CA VAL A 65 0.52 9.11 -17.45
C VAL A 65 -0.40 8.05 -18.05
N VAL A 66 -1.02 7.22 -17.22
CA VAL A 66 -1.97 6.18 -17.62
C VAL A 66 -3.18 6.79 -18.35
N ASN A 67 -3.74 7.88 -17.82
CA ASN A 67 -4.85 8.59 -18.48
C ASN A 67 -4.41 9.36 -19.75
N GLY A 68 -3.11 9.57 -19.94
CA GLY A 68 -2.52 10.18 -21.13
C GLY A 68 -2.29 9.20 -22.30
N ALA A 69 -2.61 7.91 -22.11
CA ALA A 69 -2.47 6.82 -23.10
C ALA A 69 -1.03 6.52 -23.58
N ASP A 70 -0.01 6.88 -22.80
CA ASP A 70 1.38 6.45 -23.06
C ASP A 70 1.70 5.21 -22.22
N GLU A 71 1.49 4.05 -22.84
CA GLU A 71 1.65 2.73 -22.21
C GLU A 71 3.10 2.45 -21.80
N GLU A 72 4.08 2.93 -22.56
CA GLU A 72 5.50 2.71 -22.27
C GLU A 72 5.96 3.57 -21.07
N ALA A 73 5.51 4.83 -21.01
CA ALA A 73 5.74 5.68 -19.86
C ALA A 73 5.02 5.17 -18.60
N ALA A 74 3.82 4.60 -18.75
CA ALA A 74 3.08 3.99 -17.64
C ALA A 74 3.84 2.78 -17.08
N LEU A 75 4.33 1.89 -17.94
CA LEU A 75 5.09 0.70 -17.53
C LEU A 75 6.40 1.07 -16.82
N GLN A 76 7.13 2.06 -17.35
CA GLN A 76 8.35 2.57 -16.71
C GLN A 76 8.05 3.19 -15.34
N ALA A 77 6.95 3.93 -15.20
CA ALA A 77 6.54 4.50 -13.92
C ALA A 77 6.11 3.42 -12.91
N MET A 78 5.44 2.35 -13.35
CA MET A 78 5.08 1.21 -12.51
C MET A 78 6.32 0.47 -11.97
N ASN A 79 7.36 0.32 -12.78
CA ASN A 79 8.64 -0.29 -12.37
C ASN A 79 9.39 0.49 -11.28
N THR A 80 8.98 1.73 -10.98
CA THR A 80 9.58 2.51 -9.88
C THR A 80 9.04 2.14 -8.50
N PHE A 81 7.96 1.37 -8.44
CA PHE A 81 7.36 0.93 -7.19
C PHE A 81 7.94 -0.41 -6.74
N ASP A 82 8.31 -0.46 -5.47
CA ASP A 82 8.70 -1.69 -4.81
C ASP A 82 7.45 -2.32 -4.20
N GLU A 83 6.98 -3.41 -4.80
CA GLU A 83 5.76 -4.12 -4.38
C GLU A 83 5.82 -4.54 -2.91
N GLN A 84 6.97 -5.01 -2.41
CA GLN A 84 7.09 -5.42 -1.01
C GLN A 84 6.88 -4.23 -0.06
N LYS A 85 7.36 -3.04 -0.42
CA LYS A 85 7.12 -1.81 0.35
C LYS A 85 5.66 -1.39 0.33
N LEU A 86 4.95 -1.60 -0.78
CA LEU A 86 3.50 -1.31 -0.84
C LEU A 86 2.73 -2.26 0.09
N ILE A 87 3.03 -3.56 0.00
CA ILE A 87 2.36 -4.59 0.80
C ILE A 87 2.66 -4.41 2.29
N SER A 88 3.88 -4.01 2.68
CA SER A 88 4.22 -3.75 4.09
C SER A 88 3.35 -2.65 4.70
N VAL A 89 3.03 -1.60 3.93
CA VAL A 89 2.15 -0.51 4.36
C VAL A 89 0.70 -0.99 4.46
N VAL A 90 0.25 -1.83 3.54
CA VAL A 90 -1.08 -2.47 3.63
C VAL A 90 -1.17 -3.36 4.88
N TYR A 91 -0.15 -4.18 5.15
CA TYR A 91 -0.06 -5.00 6.36
C TYR A 91 -0.18 -4.14 7.63
N LEU A 92 0.58 -3.05 7.72
CA LEU A 92 0.53 -2.12 8.84
C LEU A 92 -0.85 -1.48 9.02
N ALA A 93 -1.53 -1.15 7.92
CA ALA A 93 -2.90 -0.65 7.95
C ALA A 93 -3.90 -1.69 8.48
N VAL A 94 -3.70 -2.97 8.16
CA VAL A 94 -4.54 -4.08 8.63
C VAL A 94 -4.28 -4.37 10.10
N ILE A 95 -3.05 -4.63 10.54
CA ILE A 95 -2.77 -4.92 11.96
C ILE A 95 -3.01 -3.69 12.86
N GLY A 96 -2.87 -2.49 12.31
CA GLY A 96 -3.20 -1.24 13.00
C GLY A 96 -4.70 -1.11 13.27
N ALA A 97 -5.52 -1.56 12.34
CA ALA A 97 -6.98 -1.56 12.44
C ALA A 97 -7.55 -2.72 13.27
N ASN A 98 -6.82 -3.84 13.33
CA ASN A 98 -7.31 -5.10 13.91
C ASN A 98 -6.41 -5.54 15.07
N ARG A 99 -6.63 -5.00 16.27
CA ARG A 99 -5.77 -5.25 17.44
C ARG A 99 -5.67 -6.72 17.89
N GLN A 100 -6.65 -7.53 17.53
CA GLN A 100 -6.70 -8.96 17.84
C GLN A 100 -6.07 -9.83 16.74
N LEU A 101 -5.77 -9.24 15.57
CA LEU A 101 -5.14 -9.94 14.48
C LEU A 101 -3.64 -10.07 14.78
N SER A 102 -3.18 -11.30 14.91
CA SER A 102 -1.80 -11.62 15.30
C SER A 102 -0.93 -12.11 14.15
N TYR A 103 -1.32 -11.82 12.90
CA TYR A 103 -0.56 -12.29 11.75
C TYR A 103 0.84 -11.67 11.72
N SER A 104 1.85 -12.52 11.52
CA SER A 104 3.17 -12.08 11.09
C SER A 104 3.10 -11.48 9.68
N PHE A 105 4.15 -10.78 9.24
CA PHE A 105 4.19 -10.27 7.88
C PHE A 105 4.21 -11.42 6.84
N GLU A 106 4.89 -12.52 7.16
CA GLU A 106 4.93 -13.72 6.31
C GLU A 106 3.54 -14.37 6.19
N GLU A 107 2.86 -14.57 7.33
CA GLU A 107 1.48 -15.12 7.34
C GLU A 107 0.49 -14.21 6.60
N PHE A 108 0.72 -12.89 6.63
CA PHE A 108 -0.06 -11.95 5.85
C PHE A 108 0.19 -12.11 4.35
N LEU A 109 1.46 -12.22 3.92
CA LEU A 109 1.83 -12.40 2.51
C LEU A 109 1.26 -13.68 1.93
N GLU A 110 1.30 -14.79 2.67
CA GLU A 110 0.72 -16.08 2.26
C GLU A 110 -0.78 -15.99 1.97
N ARG A 111 -1.46 -14.98 2.55
CA ARG A 111 -2.91 -14.78 2.41
C ARG A 111 -3.28 -13.60 1.53
N TYR A 112 -2.29 -12.80 1.14
CA TYR A 112 -2.45 -11.58 0.37
C TYR A 112 -2.25 -11.89 -1.11
N HIS A 113 -3.36 -12.13 -1.81
CA HIS A 113 -3.36 -12.53 -3.22
C HIS A 113 -3.92 -11.44 -4.15
N TYR A 114 -3.74 -10.17 -3.79
CA TYR A 114 -4.09 -9.05 -4.65
C TYR A 114 -3.05 -8.96 -5.78
N SER A 115 -3.49 -8.52 -6.96
CA SER A 115 -2.57 -8.14 -8.03
C SER A 115 -1.78 -6.89 -7.66
N PHE A 116 -0.67 -6.67 -8.36
CA PHE A 116 0.15 -5.48 -8.17
C PHE A 116 -0.65 -4.17 -8.40
N GLU A 117 -1.53 -4.14 -9.41
CA GLU A 117 -2.38 -2.99 -9.68
C GLU A 117 -3.34 -2.70 -8.52
N GLU A 118 -4.04 -3.72 -8.02
CA GLU A 118 -4.94 -3.56 -6.87
C GLU A 118 -4.18 -3.14 -5.62
N THR A 119 -2.94 -3.60 -5.46
CA THR A 119 -2.04 -3.21 -4.36
C THR A 119 -1.69 -1.73 -4.42
N ILE A 120 -1.31 -1.21 -5.60
CA ILE A 120 -1.05 0.23 -5.82
C ILE A 120 -2.30 1.04 -5.48
N GLN A 121 -3.46 0.65 -6.00
CA GLN A 121 -4.72 1.35 -5.76
C GLN A 121 -5.08 1.37 -4.27
N LEU A 122 -4.97 0.23 -3.59
CA LEU A 122 -5.24 0.13 -2.16
C LEU A 122 -4.29 1.01 -1.34
N TYR A 123 -2.99 0.95 -1.63
CA TYR A 123 -1.97 1.78 -1.01
C TYR A 123 -2.26 3.28 -1.19
N ALA A 124 -2.56 3.71 -2.42
CA ALA A 124 -2.90 5.10 -2.74
C ALA A 124 -4.08 5.59 -1.90
N ASN A 125 -5.14 4.78 -1.84
CA ASN A 125 -6.32 5.05 -1.05
C ASN A 125 -6.04 5.15 0.45
N LEU A 126 -5.17 4.29 0.99
CA LEU A 126 -4.73 4.35 2.38
C LEU A 126 -4.00 5.67 2.69
N LEU A 127 -3.09 6.09 1.81
CA LEU A 127 -2.39 7.36 1.96
C LEU A 127 -3.32 8.57 1.88
N VAL A 128 -4.18 8.63 0.85
CA VAL A 128 -5.15 9.74 0.70
C VAL A 128 -6.04 9.88 1.95
N ASN A 129 -6.47 8.76 2.52
CA ASN A 129 -7.25 8.74 3.75
C ASN A 129 -6.47 9.25 4.97
N MET A 130 -5.21 8.87 5.12
CA MET A 130 -4.33 9.36 6.20
C MET A 130 -4.15 10.89 6.13
N ILE A 131 -3.94 11.38 4.92
CA ILE A 131 -3.63 12.79 4.63
C ILE A 131 -4.84 13.68 4.81
N SER A 132 -5.98 13.25 4.28
CA SER A 132 -7.26 13.96 4.46
C SER A 132 -7.71 14.00 5.92
N SER A 133 -7.24 13.06 6.74
CA SER A 133 -7.51 13.03 8.19
C SER A 133 -6.60 13.97 8.99
N SER A 134 -5.53 14.53 8.40
CA SER A 134 -4.57 15.44 9.04
C SER A 134 -4.22 16.67 8.17
N PRO A 135 -5.17 17.58 7.87
CA PRO A 135 -4.97 18.70 6.94
C PRO A 135 -3.76 19.58 7.26
N ASN A 136 -3.44 19.75 8.55
CA ASN A 136 -2.37 20.62 9.03
C ASN A 136 -0.96 20.01 8.91
N GLU A 137 -0.85 18.68 8.83
CA GLU A 137 0.44 18.00 8.60
C GLU A 137 0.76 17.96 7.10
N PHE A 138 -0.25 17.77 6.25
CA PHE A 138 -0.14 17.85 4.79
C PHE A 138 0.52 19.15 4.31
N SER A 139 0.04 20.31 4.76
CA SER A 139 0.61 21.61 4.36
C SER A 139 2.07 21.79 4.83
N LYS A 140 2.42 21.23 5.99
CA LYS A 140 3.78 21.30 6.55
C LYS A 140 4.75 20.39 5.80
N GLU A 141 4.32 19.20 5.38
CA GLU A 141 5.15 18.28 4.62
C GLU A 141 5.32 18.72 3.15
N LEU A 142 4.24 19.21 2.51
CA LEU A 142 4.29 19.79 1.17
C LEU A 142 5.28 20.96 1.09
N THR A 143 5.27 21.84 2.10
CA THR A 143 6.22 22.95 2.18
C THR A 143 7.65 22.51 2.47
N LYS A 144 7.88 21.37 3.16
CA LYS A 144 9.22 20.80 3.37
C LYS A 144 9.78 20.16 2.09
N ALA A 145 8.98 19.38 1.37
CA ALA A 145 9.39 18.72 0.14
C ALA A 145 9.75 19.75 -0.97
N THR A 146 8.92 20.78 -1.13
CA THR A 146 9.17 21.87 -2.10
C THR A 146 10.33 22.79 -1.72
N LYS A 147 10.70 22.89 -0.43
CA LYS A 147 11.90 23.64 0.00
C LYS A 147 13.20 22.86 -0.22
N LYS A 148 13.19 21.53 -0.15
CA LYS A 148 14.39 20.70 -0.43
C LYS A 148 14.85 20.83 -1.89
N SER A 149 13.93 20.91 -2.85
CA SER A 149 14.28 21.08 -4.28
C SER A 149 14.95 22.43 -4.58
N LYS A 150 14.65 23.47 -3.80
CA LYS A 150 15.24 24.81 -3.96
C LYS A 150 16.69 24.91 -3.46
N LYS A 151 17.11 24.03 -2.55
CA LYS A 151 18.47 24.07 -1.96
C LYS A 151 19.54 23.38 -2.82
N LYS A 152 19.14 22.55 -3.80
CA LYS A 152 20.05 21.84 -4.72
C LYS A 152 20.32 22.62 -6.03
N ARG A 153 19.84 23.86 -6.13
CA ARG A 153 19.94 24.76 -7.31
C ARG A 153 20.71 26.05 -7.01
N ARG A 154 21.58 26.05 -5.99
CA ARG A 154 22.49 27.15 -5.69
C ARG A 154 23.91 26.66 -5.63
#